data_AF-A0A0F8ZAH4-F1
#
_entry.id   AF-A0A0F8ZAH4-F1
#
_cell.length_a   1.000
_cell.length_b   1.000
_cell.length_c   1.000
_cell.angle_alpha   90.00
_cell.angle_beta   90.00
_cell.angle_gamma   90.00
#
_symmetry.space_group_name_H-M   'P 1'
#
loop_
_entity.id
_entity.type
_entity.pdbx_description
1 polymer ?
#
loop_
_entity_poly.entity_id
_entity_poly.type
_entity_poly.pdbx_seq_one_letter_code
_entity_poly.pdbx_strand_id
1 'polypeptide(L)'
;MKSAPIRTNPEEKFIGCRCTSMEHVVRFTYWPEDTTKHYPAEVFVSIHLSHYGFFRRLWTGLKYAFGYRCRYGDWDEVILDTEEMVELRDFLNDCLKD
;
A
#
# COMPACT_ATOMS: atom_id res chain seq x y z
N MET A 1 -2.41 22.99 -28.21
CA MET A 1 -3.03 22.12 -27.18
C MET A 1 -2.04 21.01 -26.87
N LYS A 2 -1.43 21.02 -25.68
CA LYS A 2 -0.53 19.94 -25.25
C LYS A 2 -1.42 18.74 -24.91
N SER A 3 -1.26 17.65 -25.65
CA SER A 3 -1.92 16.38 -25.41
C SER A 3 -1.63 15.91 -23.98
N ALA A 4 -2.67 15.46 -23.27
CA ALA A 4 -2.57 14.90 -21.93
C ALA A 4 -1.52 13.77 -21.88
N PRO A 5 -0.71 13.66 -20.81
CA PRO A 5 0.24 12.57 -20.70
C PRO A 5 -0.52 11.23 -20.65
N ILE A 6 -0.07 10.32 -21.51
CA ILE A 6 -0.53 8.94 -21.62
C ILE A 6 -0.41 8.28 -20.25
N ARG A 7 -1.46 7.57 -19.80
CA ARG A 7 -1.43 6.74 -18.59
C ARG A 7 -0.28 5.73 -18.70
N THR A 8 0.90 6.09 -18.20
CA THR A 8 1.98 5.12 -17.96
C THR A 8 1.47 4.18 -16.87
N ASN A 9 1.55 2.87 -17.12
CA ASN A 9 1.17 1.86 -16.14
C ASN A 9 1.91 2.18 -14.82
N PRO A 10 1.25 2.08 -13.65
CA PRO A 10 1.93 2.35 -12.39
C PRO A 10 3.10 1.38 -12.21
N GLU A 11 4.22 1.87 -11.66
CA GLU A 11 5.38 1.03 -11.41
C GLU A 11 5.10 0.14 -10.19
N GLU A 12 5.29 -1.17 -10.33
CA GLU A 12 5.00 -2.13 -9.27
C GLU A 12 6.28 -2.82 -8.76
N LYS A 13 6.39 -2.93 -7.44
CA LYS A 13 7.45 -3.68 -6.77
C LYS A 13 6.85 -4.66 -5.77
N PHE A 14 7.21 -5.93 -5.89
CA PHE A 14 6.80 -6.98 -4.97
C PHE A 14 7.96 -7.34 -4.05
N ILE A 15 7.72 -7.32 -2.75
CA ILE A 15 8.64 -7.79 -1.72
C ILE A 15 8.03 -9.04 -1.09
N GLY A 16 8.63 -10.19 -1.41
CA GLY A 16 8.22 -11.47 -0.83
C GLY A 16 8.93 -11.74 0.49
N CYS A 17 8.24 -12.43 1.40
CA CYS A 17 8.85 -12.96 2.61
C CYS A 17 9.80 -14.14 2.32
N ARG A 18 10.81 -14.33 3.18
CA ARG A 18 11.76 -15.46 3.09
C ARG A 18 11.10 -16.84 3.16
N CYS A 19 9.87 -16.92 3.67
CA CYS A 19 9.12 -18.18 3.74
C CYS A 19 8.60 -18.67 2.39
N THR A 20 8.82 -17.94 1.28
CA THR A 20 8.38 -18.30 -0.09
C THR A 20 6.86 -18.41 -0.30
N SER A 21 6.06 -18.02 0.70
CA SER A 21 4.60 -18.02 0.58
C SER A 21 4.13 -16.80 -0.19
N MET A 22 3.28 -17.01 -1.19
CA MET A 22 2.61 -15.93 -1.92
C MET A 22 1.64 -15.16 -1.03
N GLU A 23 1.20 -15.73 0.10
CA GLU A 23 0.38 -15.04 1.10
C GLU A 23 1.17 -14.00 1.91
N HIS A 24 2.51 -14.00 1.85
CA HIS A 24 3.36 -13.06 2.57
C HIS A 24 4.13 -12.18 1.57
N VAL A 25 3.39 -11.59 0.63
CA VAL A 25 3.92 -10.65 -0.35
C VAL A 25 3.33 -9.27 -0.09
N VAL A 26 4.21 -8.28 -0.01
CA VAL A 26 3.85 -6.87 0.01
C VAL A 26 4.04 -6.30 -1.39
N ARG A 27 3.02 -5.65 -1.93
CA ARG A 27 3.06 -4.97 -3.23
C ARG A 27 3.12 -3.46 -3.00
N PHE A 28 4.11 -2.82 -3.60
CA PHE A 28 4.22 -1.38 -3.71
C PHE A 28 3.79 -0.97 -5.12
N THR A 29 2.91 0.01 -5.23
CA THR A 29 2.43 0.54 -6.51
C THR A 29 2.65 2.05 -6.50
N TYR A 30 3.58 2.52 -7.33
CA TYR A 30 3.90 3.94 -7.45
C TYR A 30 3.00 4.62 -8.47
N TRP A 31 2.40 5.72 -8.05
CA TRP A 31 1.60 6.60 -8.89
C TRP A 31 2.29 7.95 -9.03
N PRO A 32 2.68 8.33 -10.25
CA PRO A 32 3.33 9.62 -10.48
C PRO A 32 2.34 10.77 -10.28
N GLU A 33 2.88 11.95 -9.95
CA GLU A 33 2.11 13.18 -9.79
C GLU A 33 1.25 13.48 -11.03
N ASP A 34 -0.05 13.71 -10.82
CA ASP A 34 -0.98 14.13 -11.86
C ASP A 34 -1.19 15.65 -11.79
N THR A 35 -0.34 16.38 -12.50
CA THR A 35 -0.40 17.85 -12.63
C THR A 35 -1.73 18.36 -13.22
N THR A 36 -2.49 17.53 -13.94
CA THR A 36 -3.80 17.94 -14.48
C THR A 36 -4.90 17.92 -13.43
N LYS A 37 -4.76 17.08 -12.41
CA LYS A 37 -5.74 16.89 -11.34
C LYS A 37 -5.26 17.37 -9.97
N HIS A 38 -4.04 17.90 -9.87
CA HIS A 38 -3.41 18.34 -8.63
C HIS A 38 -3.32 17.21 -7.59
N TYR A 39 -3.04 15.98 -8.03
CA TYR A 39 -2.74 14.88 -7.12
C TYR A 39 -1.22 14.73 -6.98
N PRO A 40 -0.68 14.71 -5.74
CA PRO A 40 0.73 14.46 -5.51
C PRO A 40 1.12 13.04 -5.94
N ALA A 41 2.43 12.78 -6.00
CA ALA A 41 2.93 11.43 -6.19
C ALA A 41 2.73 10.61 -4.90
N GLU A 42 2.26 9.38 -5.04
CA GLU A 42 1.90 8.50 -3.91
C GLU A 42 2.36 7.06 -4.17
N VAL A 43 2.66 6.32 -3.10
CA VAL A 43 2.91 4.87 -3.15
C VAL A 43 1.88 4.14 -2.33
N PHE A 44 1.19 3.21 -2.98
CA PHE A 44 0.24 2.30 -2.32
C PHE A 44 1.00 1.04 -1.91
N VAL A 45 0.93 0.70 -0.63
CA VAL A 45 1.50 -0.52 -0.06
C VAL A 45 0.35 -1.45 0.25
N SER A 46 0.06 -2.39 -0.65
CA SER A 46 -0.98 -3.40 -0.44
C SER A 46 -0.35 -4.69 0.09
N ILE A 47 -0.87 -5.23 1.20
CA ILE A 47 -0.47 -6.54 1.72
C ILE A 47 -1.45 -7.59 1.21
N HIS A 48 -0.95 -8.67 0.61
CA HIS A 48 -1.83 -9.79 0.27
C HIS A 48 -2.27 -10.49 1.56
N LEU A 49 -3.57 -10.49 1.86
CA LEU A 49 -4.10 -11.06 3.09
C LEU A 49 -3.75 -12.55 3.22
N SER A 50 -3.24 -12.94 4.39
CA SER A 50 -3.20 -14.35 4.80
C SER A 50 -4.57 -14.83 5.26
N HIS A 51 -4.75 -16.14 5.29
CA HIS A 51 -5.99 -16.79 5.69
C HIS A 51 -6.39 -16.46 7.16
N TYR A 52 -7.20 -15.41 7.37
CA TYR A 52 -7.87 -15.23 8.66
C TYR A 52 -8.85 -16.38 8.89
N GLY A 53 -8.77 -17.05 10.04
CA GLY A 53 -9.68 -18.13 10.42
C GLY A 53 -11.15 -17.67 10.42
N PHE A 54 -12.07 -18.62 10.20
CA PHE A 54 -13.51 -18.35 10.03
C PHE A 54 -14.09 -17.41 11.11
N PHE A 55 -13.78 -17.67 12.38
CA PHE A 55 -14.29 -16.86 13.50
C PHE A 55 -13.78 -15.42 13.51
N ARG A 56 -12.54 -15.19 13.06
CA ARG A 56 -11.98 -13.84 12.95
C ARG A 56 -12.69 -13.06 11.84
N ARG A 57 -12.94 -13.71 10.69
CA ARG A 57 -13.73 -13.11 9.59
C ARG A 57 -15.15 -12.79 10.02
N LEU A 58 -15.80 -13.72 10.74
CA LEU A 58 -17.16 -13.52 11.27
C LEU A 58 -17.22 -12.33 12.24
N TRP A 59 -16.27 -12.23 13.16
CA TRP A 59 -16.24 -11.14 14.13
C TRP A 59 -15.97 -9.77 13.47
N THR A 60 -15.05 -9.70 12.52
CA THR A 60 -14.80 -8.48 11.74
C THR A 60 -16.05 -8.08 10.94
N GLY A 61 -16.72 -9.03 10.29
CA GLY A 61 -17.97 -8.78 9.57
C GLY A 61 -19.10 -8.26 10.47
N LEU A 62 -19.22 -8.81 11.69
CA LEU A 62 -20.19 -8.31 12.68
C LEU A 62 -19.87 -6.88 13.11
N LYS A 63 -18.61 -6.56 13.43
CA LYS A 63 -18.20 -5.19 13.74
C LYS A 63 -18.61 -4.21 12.65
N TYR A 64 -18.39 -4.60 11.40
CA TYR A 64 -18.78 -3.81 10.24
C TYR A 64 -20.30 -3.59 10.16
N ALA A 65 -21.10 -4.65 10.38
CA ALA A 65 -22.56 -4.55 10.41
C ALA A 65 -23.09 -3.63 11.53
N PHE A 66 -22.38 -3.54 12.66
CA PHE A 66 -22.67 -2.62 13.75
C PHE A 66 -22.06 -1.22 13.56
N GLY A 67 -21.57 -0.90 12.36
CA GLY A 67 -21.09 0.44 12.00
C GLY A 67 -19.71 0.79 12.52
N TYR A 68 -18.95 -0.18 13.02
CA TYR A 68 -17.55 0.01 13.38
C TYR A 68 -16.74 0.22 12.10
N ARG A 69 -16.13 1.41 11.97
CA ARG A 69 -15.17 1.70 10.91
C ARG A 69 -13.79 1.82 11.53
N CYS A 70 -12.86 0.97 11.11
CA CYS A 70 -11.46 1.16 11.46
C CYS A 70 -11.01 2.51 10.89
N ARG A 71 -10.42 3.37 11.74
CA ARG A 71 -9.95 4.71 11.36
C ARG A 71 -8.86 4.68 10.28
N TYR A 72 -8.18 3.55 10.11
CA TYR A 72 -7.06 3.35 9.20
C TYR A 72 -7.35 2.35 8.07
N GLY A 73 -8.62 1.95 7.89
CA GLY A 73 -9.02 0.89 6.97
C GLY A 73 -8.98 -0.50 7.63
N ASP A 74 -9.92 -1.37 7.24
CA ASP A 74 -9.88 -2.82 7.54
C ASP A 74 -9.07 -3.58 6.47
N TRP A 75 -8.55 -2.83 5.49
CA TRP A 75 -7.71 -3.30 4.41
C TRP A 75 -6.27 -3.13 4.87
N ASP A 76 -5.47 -4.19 4.77
CA ASP A 76 -4.04 -4.16 5.09
C ASP A 76 -3.28 -3.37 4.00
N GLU A 77 -3.64 -2.09 3.82
CA GLU A 77 -3.11 -1.16 2.83
C GLU A 77 -2.70 0.15 3.50
N VAL A 78 -1.54 0.68 3.08
CA VAL A 78 -1.00 1.95 3.53
C VAL A 78 -0.70 2.81 2.30
N ILE A 79 -1.08 4.09 2.34
CA ILE A 79 -0.69 5.06 1.32
C ILE A 79 0.45 5.88 1.90
N LEU A 80 1.54 6.01 1.15
CA LEU A 80 2.69 6.84 1.50
C LEU A 80 2.70 8.08 0.62
N ASP A 81 2.70 9.24 1.25
CA ASP A 81 2.96 10.52 0.61
C ASP A 81 4.46 10.73 0.36
N THR A 82 4.80 11.90 -0.21
CA THR A 82 6.19 12.19 -0.58
C THR A 82 7.10 12.36 0.63
N GLU A 83 6.61 12.92 1.74
CA GLU A 83 7.39 13.04 2.97
C GLU A 83 7.67 11.65 3.58
N GLU A 84 6.66 10.80 3.69
CA GLU A 84 6.76 9.44 4.24
C GLU A 84 7.66 8.54 3.38
N MET A 85 7.62 8.70 2.05
CA MET A 85 8.56 8.03 1.14
C MET A 85 10.02 8.41 1.42
N VAL A 86 10.29 9.69 1.70
CA VAL A 86 11.62 10.19 2.03
C VAL A 86 12.10 9.63 3.37
N GLU A 87 11.25 9.65 4.39
CA GLU A 87 11.56 9.08 5.70
C GLU A 87 11.87 7.59 5.62
N LEU A 88 11.06 6.81 4.89
CA LEU A 88 11.28 5.38 4.70
C LEU A 88 12.60 5.10 3.98
N ARG A 89 12.92 5.87 2.93
CA ARG A 89 14.20 5.76 2.20
C ARG A 89 15.37 5.98 3.14
N ASP A 90 15.33 7.04 3.95
CA ASP A 90 16.44 7.41 4.82
C ASP A 90 16.64 6.39 5.94
N PHE A 91 15.55 5.89 6.52
CA PHE A 91 15.58 4.78 7.47
C PHE A 91 16.23 3.52 6.87
N LEU A 92 15.84 3.13 5.65
CA LEU A 92 16.42 1.96 4.98
C LEU A 92 17.90 2.17 4.64
N ASN A 93 18.27 3.35 4.17
CA ASN A 93 19.67 3.68 3.90
C ASN A 93 20.52 3.60 5.18
N ASP A 94 20.02 4.09 6.30
CA ASP A 94 20.72 4.00 7.59
C ASP A 94 20.86 2.56 8.07
N CYS A 95 19.87 1.70 7.82
CA CYS A 95 19.95 0.27 8.11
C CYS A 95 20.93 -0.49 7.20
N LEU A 96 21.26 0.04 6.02
CA LEU A 96 22.16 -0.58 5.04
C LEU A 96 23.61 -0.08 5.15
N LYS A 97 23.85 0.98 5.93
CA LYS A 97 25.20 1.48 6.25
C LYS A 97 25.83 0.58 7.32
N ASP A 98 26.15 -0.65 6.92
CA ASP A 98 27.13 -1.51 7.59
C ASP A 98 28.54 -1.24 7.03
#